data_AF-A0A8J4C2K6-F1
#
_entry.id   AF-A0A8J4C2K6-F1
#
_cell.length_a   1.000
_cell.length_b   1.000
_cell.length_c   1.000
_cell.angle_alpha   90.00
_cell.angle_beta   90.00
_cell.angle_gamma   90.00
#
_symmetry.space_group_name_H-M   'P 1'
#
loop_
_entity.id
_entity.type
_entity.pdbx_description
1 polymer ?
#
loop_
_entity_poly.entity_id
_entity_poly.type
_entity_poly.pdbx_seq_one_letter_code
_entity_poly.pdbx_strand_id
1 'polypeptide(L)'
;MARGFESYGMKPSPTASIMHRSTCFFLTALLAFTHVKAEIGIAEVMSALYVDQRNPQCDGIHISKDFLYLLPTAEVTNTSAWTQVIEGDNLPSKYNVRSGDKIRVTYRNATNSTGSRRLLSSPPPVLESIEVVQQSVPHEIYTGSQIRVKSMIYIITTCGWGASATVDQLRALFFEANSSIAGYHTNCTYGKVTYDPSENFIFGPVEVPCSGTVSNGYLTYAYDSSKSCGAAEQFAWRITAENAARSAGYGAFFDNTTRRRIVHILPKEVTCGWAGLGSVGCGSTTCTVYIKGAYALSLTVNMHELGHTQGLSHAGQGYDEYGDYSDVMGTATSEGYLCMNVGNQYRVGWNTMLASLTPSTTNYPGNTGFPGRWVLPATNRTDNNALYLNYSVPGARLPNMFVSFRTRGPRYDNVMPANLMNKVFVHQFNGTASERDYNRTLLVATLTTNAVYISPFLDRNNDASVGGGVKVRVVSITAGVSATVELCRFTQRIETACDDGVDNDCNGLIDSDDPNCMSSPPPSPPSQPSLPLTPPNPPPSPNPPKSPPPSPPSPRLPPNPRPPPSPRPPPPSPPPLP
;
A
#
# COMPACT_ATOMS: atom_id res chain seq x y z
N MET A 1 49.03 -31.59 12.25
CA MET A 1 47.85 -32.42 12.60
C MET A 1 46.79 -32.11 11.54
N ALA A 2 46.75 -32.75 10.36
CA ALA A 2 46.26 -34.11 10.05
C ALA A 2 44.89 -34.35 10.72
N ARG A 3 43.75 -34.63 10.07
CA ARG A 3 43.33 -35.24 8.77
C ARG A 3 41.93 -34.65 8.43
N GLY A 4 41.30 -34.65 7.25
CA GLY A 4 41.31 -35.49 6.03
C GLY A 4 39.85 -35.82 5.63
N PHE A 5 39.58 -35.97 4.32
CA PHE A 5 38.36 -36.52 3.66
C PHE A 5 37.15 -35.58 3.48
N GLU A 6 36.43 -35.51 2.35
CA GLU A 6 36.48 -36.21 1.05
C GLU A 6 35.68 -35.41 0.00
N SER A 7 36.19 -35.37 -1.24
CA SER A 7 35.53 -34.81 -2.42
C SER A 7 34.80 -35.92 -3.19
N TYR A 8 33.56 -35.69 -3.61
CA TYR A 8 32.96 -36.44 -4.72
C TYR A 8 32.53 -35.48 -5.83
N GLY A 9 33.20 -35.61 -6.98
CA GLY A 9 32.77 -35.04 -8.23
C GLY A 9 31.93 -36.05 -9.02
N MET A 10 30.93 -35.54 -9.74
CA MET A 10 30.43 -36.18 -10.96
C MET A 10 30.14 -35.09 -12.00
N LYS A 11 30.72 -35.29 -13.18
CA LYS A 11 30.49 -34.59 -14.45
C LYS A 11 29.85 -35.63 -15.43
N PRO A 12 29.36 -35.24 -16.62
CA PRO A 12 27.94 -35.32 -16.99
C PRO A 12 27.65 -36.27 -18.19
N SER A 13 26.42 -36.19 -18.71
CA SER A 13 25.92 -36.58 -20.06
C SER A 13 25.07 -37.88 -20.11
N PRO A 14 24.21 -38.13 -21.14
CA PRO A 14 23.82 -37.31 -22.30
C PRO A 14 22.30 -37.23 -22.59
N THR A 15 21.95 -36.24 -23.43
CA THR A 15 20.83 -36.16 -24.41
C THR A 15 19.61 -37.09 -24.32
N ALA A 16 18.42 -36.48 -24.29
CA ALA A 16 17.29 -36.89 -25.13
C ALA A 16 16.48 -35.65 -25.55
N SER A 17 16.63 -35.28 -26.82
CA SER A 17 15.69 -34.43 -27.56
C SER A 17 14.58 -35.33 -28.09
N ILE A 18 13.30 -34.95 -27.96
CA ILE A 18 12.20 -35.34 -28.85
C ILE A 18 11.00 -34.37 -28.67
N MET A 19 10.75 -33.64 -29.75
CA MET A 19 9.48 -33.20 -30.35
C MET A 19 8.35 -32.58 -29.51
N HIS A 20 7.97 -31.38 -29.97
CA HIS A 20 6.60 -30.86 -30.02
C HIS A 20 5.51 -31.94 -30.07
N ARG A 21 4.52 -31.83 -29.17
CA ARG A 21 3.10 -31.93 -29.55
C ARG A 21 2.25 -30.98 -28.71
N SER A 22 1.66 -30.01 -29.41
CA SER A 22 0.44 -29.33 -29.02
C SER A 22 -0.62 -30.36 -28.65
N THR A 23 -1.21 -30.25 -27.46
CA THR A 23 -2.45 -30.93 -27.14
C THR A 23 -3.36 -29.94 -26.41
N CYS A 24 -4.27 -29.35 -27.17
CA CYS A 24 -5.45 -28.69 -26.63
C CYS A 24 -6.24 -29.73 -25.81
N PHE A 25 -6.37 -29.53 -24.51
CA PHE A 25 -7.43 -30.16 -23.73
C PHE A 25 -8.52 -29.14 -23.49
N PHE A 26 -9.55 -29.21 -24.33
CA PHE A 26 -10.89 -28.80 -23.97
C PHE A 26 -11.37 -29.74 -22.86
N LEU A 27 -11.75 -29.20 -21.70
CA LEU A 27 -12.63 -29.91 -20.78
C LEU A 27 -13.78 -29.00 -20.36
N THR A 28 -14.92 -29.39 -20.88
CA THR A 28 -16.27 -28.88 -20.75
C THR A 28 -16.77 -29.07 -19.32
N ALA A 29 -17.09 -27.98 -18.61
CA ALA A 29 -17.87 -28.05 -17.37
C ALA A 29 -19.36 -27.96 -17.72
N LEU A 30 -20.08 -29.05 -17.44
CA LEU A 30 -21.52 -29.20 -17.62
C LEU A 30 -22.24 -28.42 -16.51
N LEU A 31 -22.87 -27.30 -16.85
CA LEU A 31 -23.69 -26.52 -15.91
C LEU A 31 -25.17 -26.85 -16.11
N ALA A 32 -25.78 -27.43 -15.08
CA ALA A 32 -27.23 -27.52 -14.95
C ALA A 32 -27.79 -26.13 -14.59
N PHE A 33 -28.17 -25.36 -15.60
CA PHE A 33 -29.08 -24.22 -15.45
C PHE A 33 -30.29 -24.45 -16.36
N THR A 34 -31.33 -25.09 -15.84
CA THR A 34 -32.66 -25.00 -16.44
C THR A 34 -33.31 -23.70 -15.95
N HIS A 35 -33.53 -22.76 -16.87
CA HIS A 35 -34.29 -21.51 -16.75
C HIS A 35 -33.58 -20.30 -16.12
N VAL A 36 -32.82 -19.53 -16.91
CA VAL A 36 -32.47 -18.14 -16.58
C VAL A 36 -32.37 -17.26 -17.83
N LYS A 37 -33.17 -16.19 -17.89
CA LYS A 37 -33.02 -15.04 -18.81
C LYS A 37 -31.90 -14.14 -18.27
N ALA A 38 -31.14 -13.47 -19.14
CA ALA A 38 -30.06 -12.50 -18.82
C ALA A 38 -30.10 -12.00 -17.37
N GLU A 39 -29.28 -12.59 -16.50
CA GLU A 39 -29.37 -12.37 -15.05
C GLU A 39 -28.48 -11.20 -14.66
N ILE A 40 -29.09 -10.20 -14.02
CA ILE A 40 -28.41 -9.16 -13.27
C ILE A 40 -28.24 -9.72 -11.86
N GLY A 41 -27.00 -10.01 -11.45
CA GLY A 41 -26.68 -10.47 -10.09
C GLY A 41 -25.98 -9.38 -9.29
N ILE A 42 -26.36 -9.20 -8.02
CA ILE A 42 -25.56 -8.42 -7.06
C ILE A 42 -24.63 -9.39 -6.33
N ALA A 43 -23.35 -9.03 -6.24
CA ALA A 43 -22.36 -9.83 -5.55
C ALA A 43 -21.35 -9.02 -4.74
N GLU A 44 -20.75 -9.60 -3.70
CA GLU A 44 -19.67 -9.00 -2.91
C GLU A 44 -18.30 -9.50 -3.37
N VAL A 45 -17.33 -8.60 -3.55
CA VAL A 45 -15.95 -8.93 -3.94
C VAL A 45 -15.17 -9.36 -2.70
N MET A 46 -14.34 -10.39 -2.78
CA MET A 46 -13.62 -10.91 -1.59
C MET A 46 -12.13 -10.66 -1.59
N SER A 47 -11.53 -10.82 -2.75
CA SER A 47 -10.13 -10.51 -2.99
C SER A 47 -10.07 -9.91 -4.37
N ALA A 48 -9.67 -8.65 -4.42
CA ALA A 48 -9.23 -8.00 -5.63
C ALA A 48 -7.70 -7.93 -5.51
N LEU A 49 -7.04 -9.05 -5.77
CA LEU A 49 -5.59 -9.10 -5.71
C LEU A 49 -5.05 -8.33 -6.92
N TYR A 50 -4.28 -7.27 -6.67
CA TYR A 50 -3.47 -6.57 -7.67
C TYR A 50 -2.02 -6.67 -7.20
N VAL A 51 -1.14 -7.19 -8.06
CA VAL A 51 0.30 -7.25 -7.80
C VAL A 51 1.02 -6.48 -8.89
N ASP A 52 1.75 -5.43 -8.50
CA ASP A 52 2.38 -4.50 -9.44
C ASP A 52 3.63 -5.08 -10.13
N GLN A 53 3.96 -4.50 -11.28
CA GLN A 53 4.89 -4.98 -12.30
C GLN A 53 6.37 -4.96 -11.86
N ARG A 54 7.16 -5.92 -12.39
CA ARG A 54 8.62 -6.09 -12.18
C ARG A 54 9.43 -4.77 -12.24
N ASN A 55 10.21 -4.52 -11.20
CA ASN A 55 11.57 -3.98 -11.33
C ASN A 55 12.56 -5.17 -11.36
N PRO A 56 13.46 -5.29 -12.35
CA PRO A 56 14.48 -6.36 -12.42
C PRO A 56 15.45 -6.48 -11.22
N GLN A 57 15.33 -5.63 -10.20
CA GLN A 57 16.22 -5.58 -9.04
C GLN A 57 15.70 -6.29 -7.79
N CYS A 58 14.51 -6.92 -7.80
CA CYS A 58 13.93 -7.57 -6.61
C CYS A 58 13.62 -9.07 -6.86
N ASP A 59 14.08 -9.95 -5.96
CA ASP A 59 13.96 -11.43 -6.02
C ASP A 59 12.62 -11.97 -5.43
N GLY A 60 11.47 -11.47 -5.90
CA GLY A 60 10.13 -11.89 -5.45
C GLY A 60 9.37 -12.78 -6.44
N ILE A 61 8.50 -13.68 -5.94
CA ILE A 61 7.57 -14.47 -6.78
C ILE A 61 6.31 -13.63 -7.09
N HIS A 62 5.97 -13.54 -8.38
CA HIS A 62 4.84 -12.79 -8.91
C HIS A 62 3.78 -13.75 -9.49
N ILE A 63 2.50 -13.44 -9.24
CA ILE A 63 1.38 -14.01 -10.00
C ILE A 63 1.10 -13.05 -11.16
N SER A 64 1.11 -13.55 -12.40
CA SER A 64 1.00 -12.71 -13.60
C SER A 64 -0.43 -12.29 -13.94
N LYS A 65 -1.41 -12.63 -13.11
CA LYS A 65 -2.84 -12.46 -13.39
C LYS A 65 -3.59 -12.15 -12.10
N ASP A 66 -4.56 -11.26 -12.20
CA ASP A 66 -5.50 -10.96 -11.15
C ASP A 66 -6.71 -11.90 -11.26
N PHE A 67 -7.36 -12.12 -10.13
CA PHE A 67 -8.56 -12.93 -10.00
C PHE A 67 -9.63 -12.12 -9.28
N LEU A 68 -10.86 -12.16 -9.79
CA LEU A 68 -12.01 -11.57 -9.10
C LEU A 68 -12.99 -12.67 -8.66
N TYR A 69 -13.17 -12.76 -7.34
CA TYR A 69 -14.09 -13.70 -6.69
C TYR A 69 -15.32 -12.99 -6.14
N LEU A 70 -16.50 -13.50 -6.49
CA LEU A 70 -17.79 -12.90 -6.16
C LEU A 70 -18.65 -13.78 -5.24
N LEU A 71 -19.30 -13.14 -4.26
CA LEU A 71 -20.32 -13.69 -3.37
C LEU A 71 -21.72 -13.28 -3.83
N PRO A 72 -22.64 -14.16 -4.22
CA PRO A 72 -24.03 -13.76 -4.44
C PRO A 72 -24.64 -13.14 -3.18
N THR A 73 -25.18 -11.92 -3.26
CA THR A 73 -26.00 -11.37 -2.15
C THR A 73 -27.39 -12.00 -2.25
N ALA A 74 -27.74 -12.82 -1.27
CA ALA A 74 -28.87 -13.75 -1.31
C ALA A 74 -30.24 -13.14 -1.71
N GLU A 75 -30.75 -13.57 -2.87
CA GLU A 75 -32.18 -13.94 -3.06
C GLU A 75 -32.35 -15.44 -3.39
N VAL A 76 -31.24 -16.20 -3.50
CA VAL A 76 -31.27 -17.65 -3.72
C VAL A 76 -30.80 -18.34 -2.45
N THR A 77 -31.72 -19.07 -1.83
CA THR A 77 -31.54 -19.77 -0.56
C THR A 77 -30.47 -20.87 -0.64
N ASN A 78 -29.70 -21.02 0.44
CA ASN A 78 -28.86 -22.19 0.79
C ASN A 78 -27.59 -22.52 -0.01
N THR A 79 -26.97 -21.58 -0.74
CA THR A 79 -25.62 -21.83 -1.28
C THR A 79 -24.65 -20.68 -0.97
N SER A 80 -23.79 -20.88 0.03
CA SER A 80 -22.68 -20.00 0.46
C SER A 80 -21.49 -20.05 -0.52
N ALA A 81 -21.80 -20.00 -1.82
CA ALA A 81 -21.00 -20.62 -2.84
C ALA A 81 -20.44 -19.53 -3.80
N TRP A 82 -19.16 -19.22 -3.62
CA TRP A 82 -18.38 -18.14 -4.25
C TRP A 82 -18.06 -18.43 -5.72
N THR A 83 -18.24 -17.50 -6.66
CA THR A 83 -17.91 -17.74 -8.08
C THR A 83 -16.75 -16.82 -8.51
N GLN A 84 -15.63 -17.37 -8.99
CA GLN A 84 -14.65 -16.61 -9.81
C GLN A 84 -15.34 -16.25 -11.12
N VAL A 85 -15.48 -14.96 -11.34
CA VAL A 85 -16.18 -14.47 -12.53
C VAL A 85 -15.21 -14.19 -13.67
N ILE A 86 -13.94 -13.95 -13.34
CA ILE A 86 -12.96 -13.46 -14.31
C ILE A 86 -11.52 -13.60 -13.80
N GLU A 87 -10.61 -13.96 -14.71
CA GLU A 87 -9.15 -13.95 -14.59
C GLU A 87 -8.58 -13.05 -15.69
N GLY A 88 -7.56 -12.28 -15.40
CA GLY A 88 -6.89 -11.41 -16.37
C GLY A 88 -5.98 -10.40 -15.71
N ASP A 89 -5.35 -9.55 -16.51
CA ASP A 89 -4.40 -8.58 -15.97
C ASP A 89 -5.15 -7.34 -15.46
N ASN A 90 -4.73 -6.83 -14.31
CA ASN A 90 -5.20 -5.57 -13.73
C ASN A 90 -6.72 -5.52 -13.50
N LEU A 91 -7.37 -6.64 -13.16
CA LEU A 91 -8.83 -6.72 -12.99
C LEU A 91 -9.38 -5.72 -11.96
N PRO A 92 -8.77 -5.54 -10.76
CA PRO A 92 -9.23 -4.57 -9.78
C PRO A 92 -9.20 -3.15 -10.34
N SER A 93 -8.22 -2.83 -11.17
CA SER A 93 -8.09 -1.52 -11.82
C SER A 93 -9.05 -1.39 -13.02
N LYS A 94 -9.21 -2.44 -13.81
CA LYS A 94 -10.06 -2.50 -15.01
C LYS A 94 -11.54 -2.32 -14.68
N TYR A 95 -12.03 -2.93 -13.61
CA TYR A 95 -13.43 -2.84 -13.19
C TYR A 95 -13.65 -1.92 -11.99
N ASN A 96 -12.58 -1.30 -11.48
CA ASN A 96 -12.60 -0.50 -10.26
C ASN A 96 -13.27 -1.23 -9.09
N VAL A 97 -12.94 -2.51 -8.89
CA VAL A 97 -13.51 -3.38 -7.86
C VAL A 97 -12.50 -3.68 -6.76
N ARG A 98 -12.97 -3.85 -5.52
CA ARG A 98 -12.19 -4.08 -4.30
C ARG A 98 -12.93 -5.03 -3.37
N SER A 99 -12.19 -5.78 -2.56
CA SER A 99 -12.74 -6.60 -1.48
C SER A 99 -13.77 -5.80 -0.65
N GLY A 100 -14.93 -6.39 -0.36
CA GLY A 100 -16.06 -5.78 0.31
C GLY A 100 -17.02 -4.99 -0.60
N ASP A 101 -16.67 -4.70 -1.86
CA ASP A 101 -17.59 -4.01 -2.77
C ASP A 101 -18.80 -4.86 -3.09
N LYS A 102 -19.99 -4.26 -3.10
CA LYS A 102 -21.13 -4.85 -3.82
C LYS A 102 -21.09 -4.39 -5.26
N ILE A 103 -21.14 -5.36 -6.16
CA ILE A 103 -21.06 -5.15 -7.59
C ILE A 103 -22.28 -5.75 -8.27
N ARG A 104 -22.72 -5.11 -9.34
CA ARG A 104 -23.65 -5.65 -10.31
C ARG A 104 -22.86 -6.30 -11.42
N VAL A 105 -23.14 -7.57 -11.68
CA VAL A 105 -22.55 -8.31 -12.79
C VAL A 105 -23.60 -8.46 -13.87
N THR A 106 -23.24 -8.10 -15.10
CA THR A 106 -24.09 -8.31 -16.28
C THR A 106 -23.43 -9.31 -17.20
N TYR A 107 -24.19 -10.33 -17.60
CA TYR A 107 -23.76 -11.34 -18.54
C TYR A 107 -24.55 -11.25 -19.84
N ARG A 108 -23.85 -11.37 -20.97
CA ARG A 108 -24.45 -11.53 -22.29
C ARG A 108 -24.50 -13.01 -22.65
N ASN A 109 -25.63 -13.46 -23.19
CA ASN A 109 -25.70 -14.80 -23.77
C ASN A 109 -24.75 -14.91 -24.97
N ALA A 110 -23.93 -15.96 -25.01
CA ALA A 110 -22.98 -16.21 -26.09
C ALA A 110 -23.65 -16.48 -27.46
N THR A 111 -24.97 -16.68 -27.49
CA THR A 111 -25.74 -16.91 -28.72
C THR A 111 -26.94 -15.98 -28.82
N ASN A 112 -27.12 -15.32 -29.98
CA ASN A 112 -28.30 -14.53 -30.37
C ASN A 112 -29.56 -15.39 -30.58
N SER A 113 -29.67 -16.55 -29.94
CA SER A 113 -30.83 -17.44 -30.08
C SER A 113 -32.01 -16.85 -29.32
N THR A 114 -32.96 -16.27 -30.05
CA THR A 114 -34.22 -15.67 -29.59
C THR A 114 -35.25 -16.68 -29.03
N GLY A 115 -34.83 -17.93 -28.75
CA GLY A 115 -35.70 -19.01 -28.29
C GLY A 115 -35.51 -19.36 -26.80
N SER A 116 -36.61 -19.41 -26.05
CA SER A 116 -36.68 -19.62 -24.58
C SER A 116 -36.16 -20.97 -24.02
N ARG A 117 -35.39 -21.76 -24.78
CA ARG A 117 -34.83 -23.04 -24.31
C ARG A 117 -33.33 -23.11 -24.60
N ARG A 118 -32.54 -23.00 -23.55
CA ARG A 118 -31.08 -23.21 -23.57
C ARG A 118 -30.81 -24.71 -23.57
N LEU A 119 -30.02 -25.19 -24.54
CA LEU A 119 -29.56 -26.58 -24.56
C LEU A 119 -28.37 -26.73 -23.60
N LEU A 120 -28.19 -27.90 -23.01
CA LEU A 120 -27.01 -28.24 -22.18
C LEU A 120 -25.66 -28.07 -22.92
N SER A 121 -25.70 -27.95 -24.25
CA SER A 121 -24.54 -27.72 -25.12
C SER A 121 -24.29 -26.25 -25.48
N SER A 122 -25.11 -25.31 -25.01
CA SER A 122 -24.92 -23.89 -25.30
C SER A 122 -23.67 -23.35 -24.60
N PRO A 123 -22.86 -22.49 -25.25
CA PRO A 123 -21.69 -21.91 -24.63
C PRO A 123 -22.04 -21.14 -23.33
N PRO A 124 -21.09 -21.04 -22.38
CA PRO A 124 -21.29 -20.29 -21.15
C PRO A 124 -21.60 -18.81 -21.48
N PRO A 125 -22.39 -18.12 -20.64
CA PRO A 125 -22.65 -16.70 -20.83
C PRO A 125 -21.33 -15.93 -20.69
N VAL A 126 -21.16 -14.90 -21.52
CA VAL A 126 -19.95 -14.05 -21.54
C VAL A 126 -20.17 -12.89 -20.58
N LEU A 127 -19.22 -12.65 -19.68
CA LEU A 127 -19.22 -11.47 -18.83
C LEU A 127 -19.23 -10.20 -19.68
N GLU A 128 -20.27 -9.39 -19.56
CA GLU A 128 -20.44 -8.15 -20.33
C GLU A 128 -19.91 -6.95 -19.54
N SER A 129 -20.31 -6.80 -18.28
CA SER A 129 -19.85 -5.72 -17.42
C SER A 129 -19.86 -6.08 -15.94
N ILE A 130 -19.05 -5.34 -15.19
CA ILE A 130 -19.05 -5.32 -13.74
C ILE A 130 -19.14 -3.85 -13.33
N GLU A 131 -20.10 -3.52 -12.47
CA GLU A 131 -20.35 -2.18 -11.97
C GLU A 131 -20.36 -2.21 -10.44
N VAL A 132 -19.58 -1.36 -9.77
CA VAL A 132 -19.70 -1.23 -8.31
C VAL A 132 -20.98 -0.48 -7.98
N VAL A 133 -21.93 -1.17 -7.35
CA VAL A 133 -23.21 -0.58 -6.90
C VAL A 133 -23.13 -0.05 -5.47
N GLN A 134 -22.22 -0.59 -4.67
CA GLN A 134 -21.90 -0.09 -3.33
C GLN A 134 -20.41 -0.32 -3.08
N GLN A 135 -19.67 0.75 -2.79
CA GLN A 135 -18.28 0.61 -2.40
C GLN A 135 -18.17 -0.09 -1.03
N SER A 136 -17.10 -0.86 -0.84
CA SER A 136 -16.76 -1.41 0.46
C SER A 136 -16.69 -0.30 1.51
N VAL A 137 -17.11 -0.63 2.73
CA VAL A 137 -16.98 0.29 3.87
C VAL A 137 -15.48 0.52 4.13
N PRO A 138 -15.08 1.71 4.60
CA PRO A 138 -13.68 1.97 4.97
C PRO A 138 -13.14 0.89 5.92
N HIS A 139 -11.81 0.77 5.90
CA HIS A 139 -11.04 -0.07 6.81
C HIS A 139 -11.49 0.13 8.27
N GLU A 140 -11.14 -0.82 9.14
CA GLU A 140 -11.38 -0.69 10.58
C GLU A 140 -10.58 0.49 11.18
N ILE A 141 -11.18 1.69 11.13
CA ILE A 141 -10.62 2.94 11.62
C ILE A 141 -11.12 3.16 13.04
N TYR A 142 -10.22 3.56 13.93
CA TYR A 142 -10.60 3.98 15.27
C TYR A 142 -11.39 5.29 15.20
N THR A 143 -12.64 5.27 15.68
CA THR A 143 -13.55 6.42 15.69
C THR A 143 -13.91 6.90 17.10
N GLY A 144 -13.13 6.48 18.12
CA GLY A 144 -13.34 6.84 19.52
C GLY A 144 -13.80 5.67 20.42
N SER A 145 -14.16 4.54 19.82
CA SER A 145 -14.42 3.29 20.55
C SER A 145 -13.30 2.29 20.29
N GLN A 146 -12.87 1.59 21.34
CA GLN A 146 -11.83 0.57 21.22
C GLN A 146 -12.26 -0.52 20.23
N ILE A 147 -11.35 -0.84 19.31
CA ILE A 147 -11.52 -1.92 18.35
C ILE A 147 -11.13 -3.24 19.03
N ARG A 148 -12.09 -4.14 19.18
CA ARG A 148 -11.85 -5.50 19.67
C ARG A 148 -11.70 -6.44 18.50
N VAL A 149 -10.46 -6.87 18.24
CA VAL A 149 -10.16 -7.76 17.13
C VAL A 149 -10.64 -9.16 17.47
N LYS A 150 -11.32 -9.77 16.50
CA LYS A 150 -11.80 -11.15 16.57
C LYS A 150 -11.09 -11.99 15.53
N SER A 151 -10.57 -13.14 15.95
CA SER A 151 -9.82 -14.00 15.05
C SER A 151 -9.98 -15.49 15.30
N MET A 152 -9.73 -16.26 14.26
CA MET A 152 -9.54 -17.71 14.32
C MET A 152 -8.17 -18.03 13.72
N ILE A 153 -7.29 -18.61 14.53
CA ILE A 153 -5.92 -18.96 14.18
C ILE A 153 -5.85 -20.48 14.01
N TYR A 154 -5.49 -20.92 12.82
CA TYR A 154 -5.39 -22.32 12.46
C TYR A 154 -3.94 -22.78 12.37
N ILE A 155 -3.62 -23.89 13.02
CA ILE A 155 -2.38 -24.63 12.81
C ILE A 155 -2.66 -25.65 11.71
N ILE A 156 -2.08 -25.46 10.53
CA ILE A 156 -2.30 -26.34 9.38
C ILE A 156 -1.21 -27.42 9.34
N THR A 157 -1.62 -28.66 9.09
CA THR A 157 -0.76 -29.75 8.62
C THR A 157 -1.23 -30.18 7.23
N THR A 158 -0.30 -30.57 6.36
CA THR A 158 -0.63 -31.05 5.01
C THR A 158 0.53 -31.84 4.43
N CYS A 159 0.29 -32.71 3.46
CA CYS A 159 1.35 -33.50 2.82
C CYS A 159 2.17 -34.38 3.77
N GLY A 160 1.60 -34.74 4.93
CA GLY A 160 2.33 -35.43 6.01
C GLY A 160 3.37 -34.56 6.72
N TRP A 161 3.40 -33.25 6.42
CA TRP A 161 4.25 -32.28 7.09
C TRP A 161 3.68 -31.91 8.45
N GLY A 162 4.57 -31.84 9.45
CA GLY A 162 4.21 -31.53 10.82
C GLY A 162 3.80 -30.07 11.02
N ALA A 163 3.12 -29.81 12.14
CA ALA A 163 2.76 -28.47 12.56
C ALA A 163 4.02 -27.64 12.88
N SER A 164 4.04 -26.39 12.43
CA SER A 164 5.17 -25.47 12.68
C SER A 164 5.16 -24.84 14.07
N ALA A 165 4.03 -24.91 14.77
CA ALA A 165 3.86 -24.41 16.13
C ALA A 165 2.77 -25.22 16.86
N THR A 166 2.84 -25.25 18.19
CA THR A 166 1.77 -25.79 19.05
C THR A 166 0.76 -24.70 19.43
N VAL A 167 -0.40 -25.13 19.93
CA VAL A 167 -1.42 -24.22 20.49
C VAL A 167 -0.83 -23.34 21.60
N ASP A 168 -0.04 -23.92 22.51
CA ASP A 168 0.56 -23.18 23.62
C ASP A 168 1.62 -22.18 23.14
N GLN A 169 2.43 -22.53 22.14
CA GLN A 169 3.39 -21.59 21.56
C GLN A 169 2.70 -20.40 20.89
N LEU A 170 1.61 -20.64 20.15
CA LEU A 170 0.82 -19.56 19.56
C LEU A 170 0.04 -18.78 20.63
N ARG A 171 -0.44 -19.41 21.70
CA ARG A 171 -1.08 -18.70 22.82
C ARG A 171 -0.08 -17.76 23.48
N ALA A 172 1.16 -18.22 23.68
CA ALA A 172 2.24 -17.39 24.17
C ALA A 172 2.52 -16.21 23.21
N LEU A 173 2.69 -16.47 21.91
CA LEU A 173 2.89 -15.41 20.91
C LEU A 173 1.74 -14.40 20.90
N PHE A 174 0.49 -14.86 20.94
CA PHE A 174 -0.66 -13.98 20.80
C PHE A 174 -0.96 -13.18 22.06
N PHE A 175 -0.79 -13.77 23.25
CA PHE A 175 -1.32 -13.17 24.49
C PHE A 175 -0.32 -13.06 25.64
N GLU A 176 0.56 -14.05 25.85
CA GLU A 176 1.25 -14.21 27.14
C GLU A 176 2.74 -13.82 27.14
N ALA A 177 3.39 -13.74 25.97
CA ALA A 177 4.81 -13.43 25.87
C ALA A 177 5.12 -11.99 26.30
N ASN A 178 6.37 -11.76 26.74
CA ASN A 178 6.90 -10.42 27.03
C ASN A 178 6.72 -9.45 25.84
N SER A 179 6.73 -9.99 24.62
CA SER A 179 6.30 -9.32 23.40
C SER A 179 5.28 -10.22 22.70
N SER A 180 4.00 -9.86 22.80
CA SER A 180 2.89 -10.63 22.27
C SER A 180 2.08 -9.82 21.27
N ILE A 181 1.20 -10.47 20.50
CA ILE A 181 0.35 -9.79 19.52
C ILE A 181 -0.62 -8.81 20.18
N ALA A 182 -1.24 -9.25 21.27
CA ALA A 182 -2.12 -8.42 22.09
C ALA A 182 -1.34 -7.25 22.71
N GLY A 183 -0.13 -7.51 23.20
CA GLY A 183 0.72 -6.47 23.76
C GLY A 183 1.19 -5.48 22.70
N TYR A 184 1.54 -5.91 21.49
CA TYR A 184 1.89 -5.02 20.39
C TYR A 184 0.74 -4.05 20.11
N HIS A 185 -0.47 -4.57 19.90
CA HIS A 185 -1.63 -3.71 19.59
C HIS A 185 -1.93 -2.77 20.76
N THR A 186 -1.92 -3.27 21.99
CA THR A 186 -2.15 -2.42 23.17
C THR A 186 -1.18 -1.24 23.24
N ASN A 187 0.11 -1.46 22.96
CA ASN A 187 1.11 -0.40 23.08
C ASN A 187 1.24 0.46 21.82
N CYS A 188 1.36 -0.14 20.64
CA CYS A 188 1.56 0.57 19.38
C CYS A 188 0.32 1.30 18.87
N THR A 189 -0.87 0.95 19.37
CA THR A 189 -2.11 1.67 19.07
C THR A 189 -2.60 2.53 20.24
N TYR A 190 -1.82 2.71 21.30
CA TYR A 190 -2.21 3.49 22.50
C TYR A 190 -3.53 2.99 23.14
N GLY A 191 -3.73 1.67 23.17
CA GLY A 191 -4.93 1.04 23.72
C GLY A 191 -6.17 1.11 22.84
N LYS A 192 -6.07 1.63 21.61
CA LYS A 192 -7.20 1.74 20.66
C LYS A 192 -7.62 0.41 20.03
N VAL A 193 -6.72 -0.58 19.98
CA VAL A 193 -6.96 -1.91 19.42
C VAL A 193 -6.57 -2.96 20.45
N THR A 194 -7.42 -3.96 20.65
CA THR A 194 -7.18 -5.04 21.61
C THR A 194 -7.45 -6.41 21.00
N TYR A 195 -6.70 -7.40 21.50
CA TYR A 195 -6.91 -8.82 21.23
C TYR A 195 -7.27 -9.48 22.55
N ASP A 196 -8.51 -9.94 22.65
CA ASP A 196 -9.02 -10.63 23.82
C ASP A 196 -8.96 -12.16 23.60
N PRO A 197 -8.35 -12.95 24.49
CA PRO A 197 -8.32 -14.41 24.37
C PRO A 197 -9.71 -15.06 24.25
N SER A 198 -10.76 -14.41 24.76
CA SER A 198 -12.15 -14.89 24.65
C SER A 198 -12.77 -14.70 23.26
N GLU A 199 -12.11 -13.95 22.38
CA GLU A 199 -12.58 -13.64 21.02
C GLU A 199 -11.55 -13.99 19.92
N ASN A 200 -10.41 -14.56 20.32
CA ASN A 200 -9.29 -14.89 19.45
C ASN A 200 -8.86 -16.32 19.73
N PHE A 201 -9.36 -17.25 18.91
CA PHE A 201 -9.24 -18.68 19.17
C PHE A 201 -8.10 -19.31 18.37
N ILE A 202 -7.33 -20.19 19.01
CA ILE A 202 -6.28 -20.98 18.36
C ILE A 202 -6.77 -22.42 18.25
N PHE A 203 -6.81 -22.95 17.03
CA PHE A 203 -7.36 -24.25 16.70
C PHE A 203 -6.39 -25.06 15.83
N GLY A 204 -6.24 -26.33 16.15
CA GLY A 204 -5.46 -27.28 15.37
C GLY A 204 -4.59 -28.22 16.22
N PRO A 205 -3.74 -29.04 15.57
CA PRO A 205 -3.49 -29.07 14.12
C PRO A 205 -4.72 -29.50 13.31
N VAL A 206 -4.88 -28.93 12.11
CA VAL A 206 -5.89 -29.31 11.13
C VAL A 206 -5.19 -29.90 9.92
N GLU A 207 -5.49 -31.16 9.63
CA GLU A 207 -4.98 -31.83 8.43
C GLU A 207 -5.77 -31.39 7.20
N VAL A 208 -5.05 -30.79 6.25
CA VAL A 208 -5.54 -30.47 4.91
C VAL A 208 -4.91 -31.46 3.95
N PRO A 209 -5.69 -32.13 3.07
CA PRO A 209 -5.12 -33.05 2.09
C PRO A 209 -4.02 -32.37 1.27
N CYS A 210 -2.97 -33.11 0.90
CA CYS A 210 -1.83 -32.53 0.20
C CYS A 210 -2.22 -31.91 -1.15
N SER A 211 -3.02 -32.67 -1.90
CA SER A 211 -3.52 -32.29 -3.20
C SER A 211 -4.96 -32.75 -3.33
N GLY A 212 -5.71 -32.10 -4.19
CA GLY A 212 -7.04 -32.52 -4.52
C GLY A 212 -7.77 -31.42 -5.25
N THR A 213 -9.05 -31.34 -4.97
CA THR A 213 -9.92 -30.37 -5.61
C THR A 213 -10.63 -29.58 -4.52
N VAL A 214 -10.54 -28.26 -4.59
CA VAL A 214 -11.31 -27.37 -3.74
C VAL A 214 -12.44 -26.76 -4.56
N SER A 215 -13.64 -26.89 -4.04
CA SER A 215 -14.81 -26.23 -4.61
C SER A 215 -15.13 -24.98 -3.81
N ASN A 216 -15.34 -23.91 -4.55
CA ASN A 216 -15.79 -22.63 -4.04
C ASN A 216 -16.91 -22.23 -4.98
N GLY A 217 -18.17 -22.27 -4.54
CA GLY A 217 -19.25 -22.08 -5.50
C GLY A 217 -19.42 -23.22 -6.48
N TYR A 218 -19.74 -22.81 -7.70
CA TYR A 218 -19.75 -23.66 -8.89
C TYR A 218 -18.35 -23.95 -9.42
N LEU A 219 -17.32 -23.33 -8.85
CA LEU A 219 -15.97 -23.44 -9.34
C LEU A 219 -15.14 -24.38 -8.51
N THR A 220 -14.21 -25.01 -9.20
CA THR A 220 -13.56 -26.21 -8.77
C THR A 220 -12.12 -26.12 -9.27
N TYR A 221 -11.19 -26.04 -8.34
CA TYR A 221 -9.77 -25.85 -8.63
C TYR A 221 -9.01 -27.07 -8.13
N ALA A 222 -8.16 -27.61 -8.99
CA ALA A 222 -7.11 -28.51 -8.52
C ALA A 222 -6.11 -27.71 -7.70
N TYR A 223 -5.67 -28.27 -6.58
CA TYR A 223 -4.63 -27.70 -5.75
C TYR A 223 -3.61 -28.77 -5.40
N ASP A 224 -2.36 -28.36 -5.18
CA ASP A 224 -1.27 -29.21 -4.73
C ASP A 224 -0.35 -28.39 -3.81
N SER A 225 -0.58 -28.51 -2.50
CA SER A 225 0.16 -27.80 -1.45
C SER A 225 1.65 -28.16 -1.43
N SER A 226 2.06 -29.24 -2.10
CA SER A 226 3.47 -29.60 -2.25
C SER A 226 4.20 -28.78 -3.32
N LYS A 227 3.45 -28.12 -4.21
CA LYS A 227 4.00 -27.41 -5.39
C LYS A 227 3.72 -25.91 -5.37
N SER A 228 2.54 -25.51 -4.91
CA SER A 228 2.06 -24.12 -5.01
C SER A 228 1.49 -23.59 -3.70
N CYS A 229 1.37 -22.26 -3.63
CA CYS A 229 0.67 -21.53 -2.58
C CYS A 229 -0.30 -20.50 -3.19
N GLY A 230 -0.90 -20.86 -4.32
CA GLY A 230 -1.80 -19.98 -5.06
C GLY A 230 -3.18 -19.90 -4.40
N ALA A 231 -4.12 -19.24 -5.09
CA ALA A 231 -5.47 -19.08 -4.58
C ALA A 231 -6.17 -20.43 -4.29
N ALA A 232 -5.90 -21.47 -5.09
CA ALA A 232 -6.49 -22.79 -4.91
C ALA A 232 -6.03 -23.44 -3.59
N GLU A 233 -4.73 -23.43 -3.29
CA GLU A 233 -4.21 -23.96 -2.02
C GLU A 233 -4.70 -23.13 -0.83
N GLN A 234 -4.69 -21.80 -0.96
CA GLN A 234 -5.21 -20.89 0.06
C GLN A 234 -6.67 -21.16 0.40
N PHE A 235 -7.52 -21.44 -0.60
CA PHE A 235 -8.90 -21.85 -0.38
C PHE A 235 -9.00 -23.23 0.28
N ALA A 236 -8.19 -24.21 -0.15
CA ALA A 236 -8.18 -25.54 0.43
C ALA A 236 -7.82 -25.49 1.93
N TRP A 237 -6.80 -24.70 2.30
CA TRP A 237 -6.42 -24.49 3.70
C TRP A 237 -7.53 -23.80 4.50
N ARG A 238 -8.15 -22.75 3.94
CA ARG A 238 -9.23 -22.02 4.59
C ARG A 238 -10.47 -22.88 4.83
N ILE A 239 -11.03 -23.45 3.77
CA ILE A 239 -12.31 -24.16 3.81
C ILE A 239 -12.20 -25.39 4.72
N THR A 240 -11.10 -26.15 4.60
CA THR A 240 -10.87 -27.32 5.46
C THR A 240 -10.78 -26.92 6.93
N ALA A 241 -10.04 -25.85 7.25
CA ALA A 241 -9.89 -25.38 8.62
C ALA A 241 -11.17 -24.81 9.22
N GLU A 242 -11.94 -24.02 8.45
CA GLU A 242 -13.24 -23.53 8.88
C GLU A 242 -14.24 -24.66 9.11
N ASN A 243 -14.29 -25.64 8.21
CA ASN A 243 -15.17 -26.81 8.38
C ASN A 243 -14.81 -27.57 9.66
N ALA A 244 -13.51 -27.80 9.91
CA ALA A 244 -13.05 -28.47 11.13
C ALA A 244 -13.43 -27.69 12.40
N ALA A 245 -13.24 -26.36 12.41
CA ALA A 245 -13.64 -25.54 13.56
C ALA A 245 -15.16 -25.46 13.74
N ARG A 246 -15.93 -25.39 12.65
CA ARG A 246 -17.40 -25.44 12.71
C ARG A 246 -17.87 -26.77 13.31
N SER A 247 -17.29 -27.89 12.89
CA SER A 247 -17.55 -29.22 13.46
C SER A 247 -17.15 -29.33 14.94
N ALA A 248 -16.16 -28.54 15.38
CA ALA A 248 -15.76 -28.43 16.78
C ALA A 248 -16.64 -27.47 17.61
N GLY A 249 -17.73 -26.94 17.05
CA GLY A 249 -18.71 -26.10 17.78
C GLY A 249 -18.51 -24.60 17.64
N TYR A 250 -17.53 -24.13 16.86
CA TYR A 250 -17.29 -22.70 16.66
C TYR A 250 -18.24 -22.06 15.63
N GLY A 251 -19.22 -22.80 15.09
CA GLY A 251 -20.17 -22.32 14.07
C GLY A 251 -20.80 -20.96 14.38
N ALA A 252 -21.32 -20.78 15.60
CA ALA A 252 -21.94 -19.53 16.03
C ALA A 252 -20.95 -18.34 16.03
N PHE A 253 -19.67 -18.57 16.32
CA PHE A 253 -18.65 -17.53 16.22
C PHE A 253 -18.43 -17.10 14.77
N PHE A 254 -18.46 -18.05 13.82
CA PHE A 254 -18.34 -17.74 12.40
C PHE A 254 -19.53 -16.91 11.89
N ASP A 255 -20.73 -17.27 12.32
CA ASP A 255 -21.98 -16.73 11.78
C ASP A 255 -22.33 -15.35 12.36
N ASN A 256 -21.93 -15.06 13.60
CA ASN A 256 -22.26 -13.81 14.30
C ASN A 256 -21.14 -12.77 14.33
N THR A 257 -20.00 -13.04 13.67
CA THR A 257 -18.84 -12.16 13.70
C THR A 257 -18.55 -11.59 12.32
N THR A 258 -18.53 -10.26 12.22
CA THR A 258 -18.06 -9.52 11.04
C THR A 258 -16.59 -9.15 11.19
N ARG A 259 -15.90 -8.89 10.06
CA ARG A 259 -14.47 -8.52 9.99
C ARG A 259 -13.53 -9.44 10.76
N ARG A 260 -13.85 -10.75 10.75
CA ARG A 260 -13.05 -11.76 11.43
C ARG A 260 -11.74 -11.98 10.69
N ARG A 261 -10.63 -11.96 11.43
CA ARG A 261 -9.32 -12.36 10.90
C ARG A 261 -9.18 -13.87 10.97
N ILE A 262 -8.80 -14.48 9.86
CA ILE A 262 -8.55 -15.90 9.75
C ILE A 262 -7.06 -16.07 9.49
N VAL A 263 -6.32 -16.55 10.48
CA VAL A 263 -4.87 -16.68 10.41
C VAL A 263 -4.52 -18.14 10.19
N HIS A 264 -3.72 -18.44 9.18
CA HIS A 264 -3.25 -19.79 8.87
C HIS A 264 -1.75 -19.87 9.14
N ILE A 265 -1.37 -20.69 10.12
CA ILE A 265 0.01 -21.05 10.38
C ILE A 265 0.31 -22.32 9.59
N LEU A 266 1.10 -22.18 8.54
CA LEU A 266 1.38 -23.27 7.59
C LEU A 266 2.57 -24.14 8.05
N PRO A 267 2.74 -25.36 7.50
CA PRO A 267 3.96 -26.13 7.66
C PRO A 267 5.20 -25.39 7.16
N LYS A 268 6.39 -25.74 7.64
CA LYS A 268 7.66 -25.10 7.23
C LYS A 268 8.06 -25.49 5.80
N GLU A 269 7.58 -26.64 5.33
CA GLU A 269 7.90 -27.26 4.05
C GLU A 269 7.17 -26.63 2.86
N VAL A 270 6.14 -25.81 3.09
CA VAL A 270 5.41 -25.13 2.01
C VAL A 270 6.36 -24.29 1.15
N THR A 271 6.20 -24.36 -0.17
CA THR A 271 7.09 -23.73 -1.16
C THR A 271 6.80 -22.25 -1.40
N CYS A 272 6.06 -21.61 -0.48
CA CYS A 272 5.64 -20.22 -0.64
C CYS A 272 6.85 -19.27 -0.66
N GLY A 273 6.85 -18.34 -1.62
CA GLY A 273 7.92 -17.35 -1.81
C GLY A 273 7.87 -16.16 -0.85
N TRP A 274 6.92 -16.15 0.08
CA TRP A 274 6.68 -15.10 1.05
C TRP A 274 6.80 -15.62 2.48
N ALA A 275 7.14 -14.73 3.42
CA ALA A 275 7.17 -15.05 4.86
C ALA A 275 5.75 -15.05 5.45
N GLY A 276 4.94 -14.08 5.03
CA GLY A 276 3.51 -14.02 5.28
C GLY A 276 2.75 -13.46 4.07
N LEU A 277 1.43 -13.57 4.11
CA LEU A 277 0.52 -12.98 3.13
C LEU A 277 -0.81 -12.60 3.80
N GLY A 278 -1.12 -11.31 3.82
CA GLY A 278 -2.34 -10.75 4.42
C GLY A 278 -3.29 -10.13 3.42
N SER A 279 -4.60 -10.27 3.66
CA SER A 279 -5.63 -9.49 2.97
C SER A 279 -5.54 -8.03 3.38
N VAL A 280 -5.65 -7.09 2.43
CA VAL A 280 -5.65 -5.65 2.74
C VAL A 280 -7.07 -5.19 3.07
N GLY A 281 -7.27 -4.62 4.25
CA GLY A 281 -8.43 -3.79 4.59
C GLY A 281 -9.61 -4.42 5.30
N CYS A 282 -9.76 -5.73 5.20
CA CYS A 282 -10.84 -6.49 5.87
C CYS A 282 -12.25 -5.87 5.68
N GLY A 283 -12.55 -5.36 4.49
CA GLY A 283 -13.84 -4.76 4.15
C GLY A 283 -15.02 -5.71 4.09
N SER A 284 -14.75 -7.02 4.01
CA SER A 284 -15.76 -8.07 4.00
C SER A 284 -16.04 -8.63 5.40
N THR A 285 -16.88 -9.65 5.50
CA THR A 285 -17.10 -10.40 6.76
C THR A 285 -15.84 -11.08 7.30
N THR A 286 -14.84 -11.33 6.45
CA THR A 286 -13.58 -11.99 6.83
C THR A 286 -12.36 -11.41 6.12
N CYS A 287 -11.19 -11.61 6.69
CA CYS A 287 -9.90 -11.37 6.04
C CYS A 287 -8.94 -12.49 6.41
N THR A 288 -8.12 -12.93 5.45
CA THR A 288 -7.19 -14.04 5.65
C THR A 288 -5.76 -13.54 5.78
N VAL A 289 -5.01 -14.21 6.65
CA VAL A 289 -3.57 -14.09 6.82
C VAL A 289 -2.98 -15.48 6.72
N TYR A 290 -1.89 -15.64 5.99
CA TYR A 290 -1.12 -16.87 5.92
C TYR A 290 0.30 -16.59 6.40
N ILE A 291 0.81 -17.42 7.31
CA ILE A 291 2.15 -17.31 7.86
C ILE A 291 2.89 -18.59 7.49
N LYS A 292 4.01 -18.46 6.78
CA LYS A 292 4.86 -19.60 6.44
C LYS A 292 5.46 -20.18 7.73
N GLY A 293 5.54 -21.50 7.81
CA GLY A 293 5.91 -22.20 9.04
C GLY A 293 7.24 -21.79 9.66
N ALA A 294 8.24 -21.42 8.84
CA ALA A 294 9.52 -20.90 9.32
C ALA A 294 9.40 -19.60 10.13
N TYR A 295 8.29 -18.88 9.98
CA TYR A 295 7.98 -17.61 10.64
C TYR A 295 6.76 -17.72 11.57
N ALA A 296 6.31 -18.94 11.89
CA ALA A 296 5.11 -19.17 12.72
C ALA A 296 5.16 -18.43 14.06
N LEU A 297 6.36 -18.28 14.64
CA LEU A 297 6.60 -17.60 15.92
C LEU A 297 7.29 -16.24 15.78
N SER A 298 7.42 -15.71 14.55
CA SER A 298 7.93 -14.36 14.33
C SER A 298 6.83 -13.35 14.65
N LEU A 299 7.05 -12.53 15.67
CA LEU A 299 6.13 -11.47 16.04
C LEU A 299 6.07 -10.42 14.92
N THR A 300 7.21 -10.10 14.32
CA THR A 300 7.30 -9.07 13.27
C THR A 300 6.54 -9.46 12.01
N VAL A 301 6.67 -10.69 11.52
CA VAL A 301 5.91 -11.17 10.34
C VAL A 301 4.43 -11.23 10.64
N ASN A 302 4.03 -11.77 11.81
CA ASN A 302 2.61 -11.78 12.19
C ASN A 302 2.03 -10.36 12.26
N MET A 303 2.78 -9.39 12.80
CA MET A 303 2.35 -8.00 12.87
C MET A 303 2.24 -7.33 11.51
N HIS A 304 3.18 -7.61 10.61
CA HIS A 304 3.15 -7.11 9.24
C HIS A 304 1.85 -7.54 8.54
N GLU A 305 1.56 -8.85 8.55
CA GLU A 305 0.38 -9.36 7.88
C GLU A 305 -0.93 -8.95 8.54
N LEU A 306 -0.97 -8.86 9.88
CA LEU A 306 -2.13 -8.32 10.60
C LEU A 306 -2.31 -6.82 10.32
N GLY A 307 -1.23 -6.07 10.08
CA GLY A 307 -1.28 -4.69 9.63
C GLY A 307 -1.99 -4.54 8.28
N HIS A 308 -1.75 -5.45 7.33
CA HIS A 308 -2.53 -5.49 6.09
C HIS A 308 -4.02 -5.65 6.35
N THR A 309 -4.44 -6.51 7.30
CA THR A 309 -5.87 -6.67 7.61
C THR A 309 -6.53 -5.40 8.17
N GLN A 310 -5.75 -4.45 8.67
CA GLN A 310 -6.22 -3.12 9.10
C GLN A 310 -6.21 -2.10 7.95
N GLY A 311 -5.81 -2.55 6.76
CA GLY A 311 -5.80 -1.74 5.55
C GLY A 311 -4.53 -0.94 5.34
N LEU A 312 -3.44 -1.38 5.95
CA LEU A 312 -2.15 -0.73 5.81
C LEU A 312 -1.40 -1.27 4.60
N SER A 313 -0.71 -0.36 3.93
CA SER A 313 0.22 -0.67 2.85
C SER A 313 1.65 -0.69 3.41
N HIS A 314 2.60 -1.17 2.62
CA HIS A 314 3.99 -1.19 3.06
C HIS A 314 4.54 0.22 3.35
N ALA A 315 5.60 0.25 4.17
CA ALA A 315 6.36 1.44 4.49
C ALA A 315 7.73 1.37 3.81
N GLY A 316 7.95 2.26 2.85
CA GLY A 316 9.11 2.24 1.97
C GLY A 316 10.10 3.37 2.21
N GLN A 317 11.25 3.27 1.52
CA GLN A 317 12.23 4.34 1.39
C GLN A 317 12.77 4.37 -0.04
N GLY A 318 12.63 5.51 -0.71
CA GLY A 318 13.01 5.63 -2.13
C GLY A 318 12.20 4.67 -3.01
N TYR A 319 12.89 3.79 -3.74
CA TYR A 319 12.27 2.76 -4.58
C TYR A 319 12.08 1.42 -3.86
N ASP A 320 12.59 1.28 -2.64
CA ASP A 320 12.42 0.07 -1.84
C ASP A 320 11.10 0.13 -1.09
N GLU A 321 10.17 -0.74 -1.46
CA GLU A 321 8.85 -0.88 -0.86
C GLU A 321 8.90 -1.23 0.63
N TYR A 322 9.96 -1.91 1.07
CA TYR A 322 10.18 -2.31 2.46
C TYR A 322 11.32 -1.54 3.14
N GLY A 323 11.80 -0.46 2.50
CA GLY A 323 13.00 0.26 2.91
C GLY A 323 12.88 1.05 4.22
N ASP A 324 11.69 1.19 4.81
CA ASP A 324 11.53 1.82 6.12
C ASP A 324 11.82 0.82 7.25
N TYR A 325 13.08 0.78 7.69
CA TYR A 325 13.52 -0.06 8.82
C TYR A 325 13.00 0.40 10.20
N SER A 326 12.19 1.47 10.25
CA SER A 326 11.57 1.97 11.47
C SER A 326 10.10 1.57 11.60
N ASP A 327 9.52 0.87 10.62
CA ASP A 327 8.11 0.49 10.59
C ASP A 327 7.97 -1.03 10.37
N VAL A 328 7.04 -1.67 11.07
CA VAL A 328 6.74 -3.10 10.85
C VAL A 328 6.20 -3.38 9.45
N MET A 329 5.54 -2.40 8.82
CA MET A 329 5.09 -2.48 7.43
C MET A 329 6.25 -2.28 6.42
N GLY A 330 7.45 -1.95 6.91
CA GLY A 330 8.69 -1.98 6.15
C GLY A 330 9.48 -3.24 6.48
N THR A 331 10.76 -3.08 6.85
CA THR A 331 11.63 -4.21 7.24
C THR A 331 12.05 -4.11 8.70
N ALA A 332 11.55 -5.01 9.55
CA ALA A 332 12.07 -5.15 10.91
C ALA A 332 13.41 -5.92 10.91
N THR A 333 14.44 -5.38 11.58
CA THR A 333 15.76 -6.03 11.66
C THR A 333 15.91 -6.97 12.86
N SER A 334 14.91 -7.02 13.75
CA SER A 334 14.93 -7.82 14.98
C SER A 334 13.53 -8.03 15.53
N GLU A 335 13.33 -9.14 16.25
CA GLU A 335 12.05 -9.51 16.86
C GLU A 335 11.70 -8.68 18.10
N GLY A 336 10.50 -8.08 18.10
CA GLY A 336 9.96 -7.26 19.19
C GLY A 336 8.89 -6.29 18.68
N TYR A 337 8.63 -5.23 19.44
CA TYR A 337 7.70 -4.18 19.05
C TYR A 337 8.40 -3.10 18.23
N LEU A 338 8.18 -3.14 16.92
CA LEU A 338 8.47 -2.03 16.00
C LEU A 338 7.13 -1.44 15.58
N CYS A 339 6.74 -0.30 16.15
CA CYS A 339 5.43 0.27 15.85
C CYS A 339 5.42 0.89 14.45
N MET A 340 4.22 1.02 13.88
CA MET A 340 4.03 1.66 12.58
C MET A 340 4.44 3.13 12.61
N ASN A 341 4.82 3.71 11.48
CA ASN A 341 5.06 5.15 11.38
C ASN A 341 3.73 5.92 11.51
N VAL A 342 3.84 7.21 11.79
CA VAL A 342 2.69 8.07 12.05
C VAL A 342 1.74 8.17 10.86
N GLY A 343 2.22 8.13 9.61
CA GLY A 343 1.34 8.17 8.43
C GLY A 343 0.41 6.96 8.38
N ASN A 344 0.95 5.76 8.62
CA ASN A 344 0.17 4.53 8.72
C ASN A 344 -0.78 4.57 9.93
N GLN A 345 -0.31 5.02 11.10
CA GLN A 345 -1.18 5.14 12.27
C GLN A 345 -2.31 6.16 12.07
N TYR A 346 -2.06 7.29 11.41
CA TYR A 346 -3.06 8.30 11.09
C TYR A 346 -4.16 7.72 10.20
N ARG A 347 -3.77 6.94 9.18
CA ARG A 347 -4.69 6.27 8.25
C ARG A 347 -5.78 5.45 8.96
N VAL A 348 -5.43 4.81 10.08
CA VAL A 348 -6.34 3.94 10.85
C VAL A 348 -6.82 4.58 12.17
N GLY A 349 -6.57 5.88 12.36
CA GLY A 349 -7.04 6.64 13.53
C GLY A 349 -6.28 6.35 14.83
N TRP A 350 -5.13 5.69 14.77
CA TRP A 350 -4.33 5.37 15.95
C TRP A 350 -3.50 6.54 16.44
N ASN A 351 -3.19 7.50 15.59
CA ASN A 351 -2.44 8.70 15.93
C ASN A 351 -3.31 9.94 15.79
N THR A 352 -3.12 10.88 16.71
CA THR A 352 -3.74 12.21 16.70
C THR A 352 -2.67 13.23 16.35
N MET A 353 -2.98 14.16 15.45
CA MET A 353 -2.02 15.19 15.06
C MET A 353 -2.04 16.35 16.05
N LEU A 354 -0.86 16.82 16.46
CA LEU A 354 -0.68 18.05 17.23
C LEU A 354 -1.26 19.25 16.47
N ALA A 355 -1.04 19.26 15.16
CA ALA A 355 -1.59 20.24 14.25
C ALA A 355 -1.70 19.66 12.84
N SER A 356 -2.73 20.12 12.12
CA SER A 356 -2.86 19.93 10.67
C SER A 356 -2.60 21.26 9.99
N LEU A 357 -1.50 21.34 9.25
CA LEU A 357 -0.98 22.56 8.64
C LEU A 357 -1.25 22.54 7.14
N THR A 358 -1.72 23.68 6.62
CA THR A 358 -1.82 23.93 5.19
C THR A 358 -0.62 24.77 4.76
N PRO A 359 -0.39 24.94 3.44
CA PRO A 359 0.63 25.87 2.96
C PRO A 359 0.54 27.26 3.62
N SER A 360 -0.67 27.80 3.79
CA SER A 360 -0.89 29.11 4.40
C SER A 360 -0.64 29.18 5.91
N THR A 361 -0.74 28.07 6.65
CA THR A 361 -0.60 28.07 8.11
C THR A 361 0.73 27.51 8.60
N THR A 362 1.61 27.07 7.70
CA THR A 362 2.87 26.41 8.09
C THR A 362 3.80 27.32 8.88
N ASN A 363 3.87 28.60 8.52
CA ASN A 363 4.75 29.58 9.17
C ASN A 363 4.10 30.21 10.41
N TYR A 364 2.87 29.84 10.76
CA TYR A 364 2.21 30.39 11.94
C TYR A 364 2.89 29.93 13.23
N PRO A 365 2.74 30.68 14.34
CA PRO A 365 3.27 30.28 15.64
C PRO A 365 2.84 28.85 16.02
N GLY A 366 3.82 28.00 16.32
CA GLY A 366 3.55 26.66 16.82
C GLY A 366 3.27 26.65 18.33
N ASN A 367 3.31 25.47 18.94
CA ASN A 367 3.06 25.30 20.38
C ASN A 367 4.15 25.91 21.31
N THR A 368 5.16 26.57 20.75
CA THR A 368 6.17 27.35 21.47
C THR A 368 5.89 28.85 21.47
N GLY A 369 4.89 29.32 20.72
CA GLY A 369 4.62 30.74 20.49
C GLY A 369 5.54 31.39 19.45
N PHE A 370 6.53 30.68 18.90
CA PHE A 370 7.39 31.18 17.83
C PHE A 370 6.90 30.68 16.45
N PRO A 371 6.92 31.54 15.41
CA PRO A 371 6.58 31.17 14.03
C PRO A 371 7.24 29.85 13.59
N GLY A 372 6.44 28.92 13.07
CA GLY A 372 6.91 27.64 12.54
C GLY A 372 7.52 26.67 13.58
N ARG A 373 7.61 27.02 14.86
CA ARG A 373 8.35 26.24 15.85
C ARG A 373 7.46 25.38 16.74
N TRP A 374 7.71 24.07 16.71
CA TRP A 374 6.89 23.04 17.37
C TRP A 374 7.74 22.13 18.26
N VAL A 375 7.21 21.76 19.42
CA VAL A 375 7.72 20.67 20.25
C VAL A 375 6.91 19.42 19.94
N LEU A 376 7.58 18.40 19.41
CA LEU A 376 7.06 17.07 19.13
C LEU A 376 7.34 16.18 20.35
N PRO A 377 6.32 15.65 21.05
CA PRO A 377 6.55 14.64 22.06
C PRO A 377 6.95 13.32 21.39
N ALA A 378 7.69 12.48 22.12
CA ALA A 378 8.05 11.16 21.62
C ALA A 378 6.82 10.27 21.38
N THR A 379 6.80 9.56 20.25
CA THR A 379 5.69 8.67 19.86
C THR A 379 5.39 7.57 20.86
N ASN A 380 6.35 7.16 21.70
CA ASN A 380 6.13 6.17 22.74
C ASN A 380 5.41 6.70 24.00
N ARG A 381 5.10 8.00 24.08
CA ARG A 381 4.51 8.63 25.28
C ARG A 381 3.05 9.02 25.16
N THR A 382 2.62 9.40 23.97
CA THR A 382 1.25 9.90 23.70
C THR A 382 0.91 9.65 22.25
N ASP A 383 -0.37 9.47 21.94
CA ASP A 383 -0.88 9.38 20.58
C ASP A 383 -0.99 10.74 19.87
N ASN A 384 -0.93 11.86 20.61
CA ASN A 384 -0.90 13.21 20.07
C ASN A 384 0.53 13.70 19.86
N ASN A 385 1.19 13.25 18.79
CA ASN A 385 2.66 13.28 18.72
C ASN A 385 3.30 13.73 17.40
N ALA A 386 2.51 14.18 16.44
CA ALA A 386 3.03 14.52 15.12
C ALA A 386 2.35 15.73 14.48
N LEU A 387 3.04 16.32 13.51
CA LEU A 387 2.47 17.34 12.62
C LEU A 387 2.05 16.67 11.32
N TYR A 388 0.89 17.06 10.81
CA TYR A 388 0.41 16.70 9.49
C TYR A 388 0.43 17.92 8.58
N LEU A 389 1.20 17.86 7.50
CA LEU A 389 1.31 18.91 6.50
C LEU A 389 0.44 18.50 5.31
N ASN A 390 -0.78 19.03 5.27
CA ASN A 390 -1.78 18.78 4.23
C ASN A 390 -1.50 19.67 3.02
N TYR A 391 -0.58 19.23 2.18
CA TYR A 391 -0.09 19.99 1.04
C TYR A 391 -0.62 19.49 -0.30
N SER A 392 -1.34 18.37 -0.31
CA SER A 392 -2.05 17.89 -1.49
C SER A 392 -3.18 18.88 -1.85
N VAL A 393 -2.87 19.84 -2.71
CA VAL A 393 -3.81 20.85 -3.20
C VAL A 393 -4.37 20.48 -4.57
N PRO A 394 -5.61 20.91 -4.91
CA PRO A 394 -6.15 20.71 -6.25
C PRO A 394 -5.20 21.21 -7.36
N GLY A 395 -4.90 20.33 -8.32
CA GLY A 395 -4.07 20.60 -9.50
C GLY A 395 -2.55 20.56 -9.30
N ALA A 396 -2.02 20.37 -8.08
CA ALA A 396 -0.63 19.99 -7.84
C ALA A 396 -0.57 19.08 -6.63
N ARG A 397 -0.18 17.84 -6.87
CA ARG A 397 -0.05 16.85 -5.80
C ARG A 397 1.35 16.97 -5.20
N LEU A 398 1.51 17.85 -4.21
CA LEU A 398 2.56 17.63 -3.22
C LEU A 398 2.18 16.40 -2.39
N PRO A 399 3.15 15.55 -2.03
CA PRO A 399 2.91 14.56 -1.01
C PRO A 399 2.63 15.26 0.32
N ASN A 400 1.54 14.89 0.99
CA ASN A 400 1.35 15.26 2.38
C ASN A 400 2.50 14.67 3.20
N MET A 401 2.90 15.41 4.22
CA MET A 401 4.04 15.02 5.06
C MET A 401 3.60 14.85 6.50
N PHE A 402 4.24 13.90 7.18
CA PHE A 402 4.10 13.66 8.60
C PHE A 402 5.46 13.88 9.24
N VAL A 403 5.51 14.73 10.27
CA VAL A 403 6.73 15.02 11.02
C VAL A 403 6.53 14.53 12.45
N SER A 404 7.35 13.58 12.89
CA SER A 404 7.21 12.94 14.20
C SER A 404 8.57 12.73 14.86
N PHE A 405 8.60 12.66 16.20
CA PHE A 405 9.82 12.33 16.94
C PHE A 405 9.72 10.92 17.53
N ARG A 406 10.64 10.03 17.13
CA ARG A 406 10.62 8.63 17.58
C ARG A 406 11.85 8.29 18.41
N THR A 407 11.62 7.45 19.41
CA THR A 407 12.64 6.89 20.30
C THR A 407 12.17 5.54 20.81
N ARG A 408 13.11 4.69 21.23
CA ARG A 408 12.77 3.44 21.89
C ARG A 408 12.05 3.70 23.22
N GLY A 409 10.97 2.97 23.44
CA GLY A 409 10.38 2.76 24.76
C GLY A 409 10.47 1.28 25.16
N PRO A 410 10.16 0.92 26.42
CA PRO A 410 10.18 -0.47 26.86
C PRO A 410 9.22 -1.38 26.08
N ARG A 411 8.07 -0.82 25.67
CA ARG A 411 6.99 -1.53 24.97
C ARG A 411 6.50 -0.81 23.70
N TYR A 412 7.30 0.09 23.15
CA TYR A 412 6.99 0.81 21.91
C TYR A 412 8.31 1.07 21.20
N ASP A 413 8.44 0.67 19.94
CA ASP A 413 9.71 0.77 19.19
C ASP A 413 10.91 0.16 19.94
N ASN A 414 10.70 -0.85 20.78
CA ASN A 414 11.75 -1.38 21.66
C ASN A 414 12.90 -2.03 20.87
N VAL A 415 12.64 -2.41 19.62
CA VAL A 415 13.60 -3.01 18.69
C VAL A 415 14.02 -2.11 17.52
N MET A 416 13.57 -0.85 17.49
CA MET A 416 13.98 0.10 16.44
C MET A 416 15.50 0.24 16.36
N PRO A 417 16.18 0.14 15.20
CA PRO A 417 17.63 0.25 15.11
C PRO A 417 18.24 1.47 15.85
N ALA A 418 19.40 1.28 16.50
CA ALA A 418 20.01 2.32 17.35
C ALA A 418 20.42 3.59 16.57
N ASN A 419 20.67 3.48 15.27
CA ASN A 419 20.93 4.61 14.38
C ASN A 419 19.65 5.40 14.01
N LEU A 420 18.47 4.90 14.36
CA LEU A 420 17.16 5.50 14.07
C LEU A 420 16.46 6.06 15.32
N MET A 421 16.90 5.73 16.53
CA MET A 421 16.31 6.26 17.77
C MET A 421 16.72 7.73 18.03
N ASN A 422 15.87 8.46 18.76
CA ASN A 422 16.05 9.88 19.08
C ASN A 422 16.23 10.74 17.83
N LYS A 423 15.36 10.53 16.83
CA LYS A 423 15.37 11.29 15.59
C LYS A 423 13.99 11.81 15.25
N VAL A 424 13.97 12.92 14.51
CA VAL A 424 12.76 13.39 13.85
C VAL A 424 12.64 12.68 12.51
N PHE A 425 11.50 12.07 12.26
CA PHE A 425 11.16 11.36 11.04
C PHE A 425 10.26 12.24 10.18
N VAL A 426 10.56 12.28 8.89
CA VAL A 426 9.69 12.89 7.88
C VAL A 426 9.22 11.77 6.96
N HIS A 427 7.93 11.51 7.00
CA HIS A 427 7.26 10.55 6.13
C HIS A 427 6.38 11.30 5.12
N GLN A 428 6.35 10.83 3.88
CA GLN A 428 5.41 11.27 2.86
C GLN A 428 4.29 10.24 2.72
N PHE A 429 3.05 10.70 2.65
CA PHE A 429 1.90 9.82 2.51
C PHE A 429 0.67 10.57 1.99
N ASN A 430 0.18 10.20 0.80
CA ASN A 430 -1.03 10.76 0.19
C ASN A 430 -2.25 9.86 0.32
N GLY A 431 -2.16 8.80 1.11
CA GLY A 431 -3.24 7.86 1.22
C GLY A 431 -4.38 8.34 2.12
N THR A 432 -5.51 7.72 1.89
CA THR A 432 -6.76 7.88 2.60
C THR A 432 -7.05 6.62 3.42
N ALA A 433 -8.01 6.72 4.33
CA ALA A 433 -8.51 5.56 5.06
C ALA A 433 -9.41 4.64 4.21
N SER A 434 -9.53 4.90 2.90
CA SER A 434 -10.28 4.06 1.97
C SER A 434 -9.56 2.73 1.73
N GLU A 435 -10.35 1.68 1.49
CA GLU A 435 -9.84 0.37 1.05
C GLU A 435 -9.39 0.32 -0.39
N ARG A 436 -9.70 1.38 -1.13
CA ARG A 436 -9.27 1.54 -2.52
C ARG A 436 -7.89 2.15 -2.64
N ASP A 437 -7.34 2.58 -1.51
CA ASP A 437 -6.10 3.32 -1.44
C ASP A 437 -4.94 2.37 -1.14
N TYR A 438 -3.93 2.35 -2.01
CA TYR A 438 -2.72 1.55 -1.82
C TYR A 438 -1.49 2.44 -1.71
N ASN A 439 -1.69 3.73 -1.44
CA ASN A 439 -0.56 4.61 -1.18
C ASN A 439 0.23 4.05 0.00
N ARG A 440 1.53 4.07 -0.18
CA ARG A 440 2.52 3.65 0.81
C ARG A 440 3.00 4.87 1.55
N THR A 441 3.38 4.70 2.80
CA THR A 441 4.17 5.70 3.50
C THR A 441 5.61 5.60 3.00
N LEU A 442 6.26 6.74 2.80
CA LEU A 442 7.65 6.79 2.37
C LEU A 442 8.47 7.58 3.38
N LEU A 443 9.47 6.95 4.00
CA LEU A 443 10.45 7.63 4.81
C LEU A 443 11.36 8.46 3.89
N VAL A 444 11.34 9.79 4.03
CA VAL A 444 12.15 10.70 3.19
C VAL A 444 13.28 11.37 3.96
N ALA A 445 13.20 11.43 5.30
CA ALA A 445 14.32 11.89 6.12
C ALA A 445 14.26 11.34 7.55
N THR A 446 15.45 11.14 8.14
CA THR A 446 15.65 11.01 9.59
C THR A 446 16.65 12.07 10.04
N LEU A 447 16.24 12.92 10.96
CA LEU A 447 16.94 14.16 11.30
C LEU A 447 17.42 14.12 12.75
N THR A 448 18.71 14.38 12.93
CA THR A 448 19.32 14.69 14.24
C THR A 448 19.23 16.19 14.52
N THR A 449 19.65 16.63 15.70
CA THR A 449 19.83 18.06 16.01
C THR A 449 20.61 18.78 14.91
N ASN A 450 20.14 19.97 14.54
CA ASN A 450 20.64 20.83 13.45
C ASN A 450 20.49 20.28 12.02
N ALA A 451 20.05 19.02 11.85
CA ALA A 451 19.78 18.50 10.52
C ALA A 451 18.55 19.17 9.91
N VAL A 452 18.55 19.23 8.57
CA VAL A 452 17.52 19.89 7.79
C VAL A 452 17.06 18.95 6.68
N TYR A 453 15.74 18.83 6.52
CA TYR A 453 15.12 18.31 5.31
C TYR A 453 14.51 19.47 4.52
N ILE A 454 14.67 19.45 3.20
CA ILE A 454 14.07 20.40 2.27
C ILE A 454 13.27 19.58 1.26
N SER A 455 11.96 19.84 1.17
CA SER A 455 11.13 19.17 0.16
C SER A 455 11.49 19.64 -1.24
N PRO A 456 11.15 18.87 -2.29
CA PRO A 456 11.13 19.41 -3.64
C PRO A 456 10.30 20.71 -3.70
N PHE A 457 10.76 21.66 -4.50
CA PHE A 457 10.04 22.90 -4.80
C PHE A 457 9.14 22.67 -6.01
N LEU A 458 7.86 22.99 -5.89
CA LEU A 458 6.93 23.01 -7.01
C LEU A 458 6.73 24.42 -7.54
N ASP A 459 7.11 24.61 -8.79
CA ASP A 459 6.81 25.83 -9.52
C ASP A 459 5.39 25.75 -10.12
N ARG A 460 4.55 26.72 -9.78
CA ARG A 460 3.12 26.74 -10.10
C ARG A 460 2.74 28.12 -10.65
N ASN A 461 3.44 28.58 -11.68
CA ASN A 461 3.19 29.84 -12.38
C ASN A 461 3.06 31.04 -11.42
N ASN A 462 3.95 31.14 -10.43
CA ASN A 462 3.94 32.18 -9.39
C ASN A 462 2.71 32.21 -8.47
N ASP A 463 1.89 31.16 -8.43
CA ASP A 463 0.82 31.07 -7.43
C ASP A 463 1.41 30.65 -6.07
N ALA A 464 1.74 31.66 -5.26
CA ALA A 464 2.27 31.49 -3.91
C ALA A 464 1.29 30.82 -2.95
N SER A 465 0.03 30.55 -3.33
CA SER A 465 -0.92 29.79 -2.51
C SER A 465 -0.80 28.27 -2.70
N VAL A 466 -0.22 27.82 -3.82
CA VAL A 466 -0.14 26.39 -4.21
C VAL A 466 1.25 25.92 -4.70
N GLY A 467 2.19 26.82 -4.99
CA GLY A 467 3.60 26.53 -5.27
C GLY A 467 4.48 26.49 -4.02
N GLY A 468 5.78 26.25 -4.19
CA GLY A 468 6.78 26.30 -3.13
C GLY A 468 7.24 24.94 -2.59
N GLY A 469 7.84 24.95 -1.40
CA GLY A 469 8.27 23.76 -0.66
C GLY A 469 8.29 24.01 0.85
N VAL A 470 8.72 23.02 1.63
CA VAL A 470 8.90 23.13 3.09
C VAL A 470 10.27 22.66 3.53
N LYS A 471 10.83 23.40 4.48
CA LYS A 471 12.04 23.10 5.22
C LYS A 471 11.67 22.65 6.61
N VAL A 472 12.22 21.52 7.04
CA VAL A 472 12.08 20.98 8.40
C VAL A 472 13.46 20.98 9.02
N ARG A 473 13.69 21.84 10.01
CA ARG A 473 14.93 21.91 10.78
C ARG A 473 14.69 21.37 12.19
N VAL A 474 15.59 20.51 12.67
CA VAL A 474 15.57 20.11 14.09
C VAL A 474 16.40 21.09 14.90
N VAL A 475 15.74 21.87 15.76
CA VAL A 475 16.40 22.85 16.64
C VAL A 475 17.08 22.16 17.82
N SER A 476 16.38 21.24 18.48
CA SER A 476 16.91 20.52 19.64
C SER A 476 16.22 19.17 19.82
N ILE A 477 16.88 18.26 20.53
CA ILE A 477 16.32 16.96 20.92
C ILE A 477 16.58 16.74 22.41
N THR A 478 15.52 16.49 23.16
CA THR A 478 15.58 15.94 24.52
C THR A 478 15.33 14.44 24.41
N ALA A 479 16.42 13.66 24.42
CA ALA A 479 16.37 12.22 24.18
C ALA A 479 15.31 11.52 25.05
N GLY A 480 14.51 10.64 24.43
CA GLY A 480 13.43 9.92 25.10
C GLY A 480 12.16 10.74 25.39
N VAL A 481 12.18 12.07 25.20
CA VAL A 481 11.11 12.97 25.68
C VAL A 481 10.45 13.72 24.53
N SER A 482 11.22 14.52 23.79
CA SER A 482 10.69 15.41 22.75
C SER A 482 11.79 15.91 21.80
N ALA A 483 11.37 16.49 20.68
CA ALA A 483 12.23 17.28 19.81
C ALA A 483 11.57 18.63 19.49
N THR A 484 12.36 19.70 19.41
CA THR A 484 11.90 20.98 18.88
C THR A 484 12.28 21.06 17.40
N VAL A 485 11.28 21.30 16.56
CA VAL A 485 11.45 21.49 15.12
C VAL A 485 11.00 22.88 14.71
N GLU A 486 11.58 23.37 13.62
CA GLU A 486 11.19 24.59 12.94
C GLU A 486 10.78 24.22 11.52
N LEU A 487 9.54 24.55 11.19
CA LEU A 487 8.95 24.43 9.88
C LEU A 487 9.01 25.80 9.21
N CYS A 488 9.48 25.83 7.98
CA CYS A 488 9.42 27.02 7.16
C CYS A 488 8.97 26.64 5.75
N ARG A 489 7.85 27.21 5.32
CA ARG A 489 7.39 27.13 3.94
C ARG A 489 8.07 28.22 3.13
N PHE A 490 8.77 27.81 2.07
CA PHE A 490 9.38 28.72 1.11
C PHE A 490 8.56 28.75 -0.17
N THR A 491 8.29 29.95 -0.68
CA THR A 491 7.59 30.22 -1.95
C THR A 491 8.56 30.55 -3.07
N GLN A 492 9.82 30.83 -2.73
CA GLN A 492 10.89 31.17 -3.65
C GLN A 492 12.13 30.31 -3.35
N ARG A 493 12.99 30.10 -4.34
CA ARG A 493 14.26 29.39 -4.14
C ARG A 493 15.37 30.32 -3.63
N ILE A 494 15.18 31.60 -3.88
CA ILE A 494 16.07 32.72 -3.59
C ILE A 494 15.12 33.89 -3.31
N GLU A 495 15.39 34.66 -2.25
CA GLU A 495 14.61 35.83 -1.89
C GLU A 495 14.60 36.88 -3.03
N THR A 496 13.41 37.20 -3.53
CA THR A 496 13.16 38.24 -4.55
C THR A 496 12.07 39.23 -4.14
N ALA A 497 11.24 38.87 -3.15
CA ALA A 497 10.27 39.78 -2.54
C ALA A 497 10.91 40.42 -1.30
N CYS A 498 11.61 41.52 -1.52
CA CYS A 498 12.57 42.06 -0.54
C CYS A 498 12.00 43.10 0.43
N ASP A 499 10.68 43.25 0.48
CA ASP A 499 10.00 44.28 1.27
C ASP A 499 8.64 43.79 1.82
N ASP A 500 8.45 42.48 1.99
CA ASP A 500 7.16 41.89 2.39
C ASP A 500 7.12 41.37 3.85
N GLY A 501 8.25 41.42 4.56
CA GLY A 501 8.36 40.98 5.95
C GLY A 501 8.43 39.47 6.12
N VAL A 502 8.63 38.71 5.03
CA VAL A 502 8.61 37.24 5.02
C VAL A 502 9.95 36.70 4.53
N ASP A 503 10.40 35.60 5.15
CA ASP A 503 11.52 34.80 4.65
C ASP A 503 10.98 33.83 3.57
N ASN A 504 10.91 34.28 2.31
CA ASN A 504 10.30 33.54 1.22
C ASN A 504 11.16 32.36 0.72
N ASP A 505 12.46 32.33 1.02
CA ASP A 505 13.38 31.22 0.69
C ASP A 505 13.78 30.32 1.88
N CYS A 506 13.34 30.67 3.09
CA CYS A 506 13.57 29.96 4.35
C CYS A 506 15.04 29.88 4.76
N ASN A 507 15.87 30.87 4.45
CA ASN A 507 17.27 30.90 4.86
C ASN A 507 17.51 31.47 6.27
N GLY A 508 16.49 32.08 6.88
CA GLY A 508 16.51 32.68 8.20
C GLY A 508 16.72 34.20 8.21
N LEU A 509 16.72 34.84 7.05
CA LEU A 509 16.83 36.30 6.86
C LEU A 509 15.57 36.78 6.14
N ILE A 510 15.15 38.01 6.42
CA ILE A 510 13.97 38.63 5.80
C ILE A 510 14.41 39.86 5.02
N ASP A 511 13.76 40.13 3.89
CA ASP A 511 13.85 41.41 3.17
C ASP A 511 15.30 41.91 2.98
N SER A 512 15.59 43.14 3.41
CA SER A 512 16.91 43.78 3.29
C SER A 512 18.02 43.11 4.11
N ASP A 513 17.67 42.30 5.11
CA ASP A 513 18.67 41.50 5.85
C ASP A 513 19.14 40.30 5.00
N ASP A 514 18.41 39.94 3.94
CA ASP A 514 18.77 38.90 3.00
C ASP A 514 19.80 39.40 1.95
N PRO A 515 20.97 38.73 1.83
CA PRO A 515 21.97 39.11 0.83
C PRO A 515 21.49 39.06 -0.63
N ASN A 516 20.50 38.22 -0.94
CA ASN A 516 19.93 38.14 -2.28
C ASN A 516 19.15 39.42 -2.62
N CYS A 517 18.55 40.06 -1.62
CA CYS A 517 17.84 41.32 -1.76
C CYS A 517 18.74 42.54 -1.95
N MET A 518 20.01 42.45 -1.53
CA MET A 518 21.00 43.52 -1.75
C MET A 518 21.46 43.65 -3.22
N SER A 519 21.14 42.68 -4.08
CA SER A 519 21.58 42.66 -5.48
C SER A 519 20.55 43.20 -6.49
N SER A 520 19.34 43.51 -6.03
CA SER A 520 18.31 44.12 -6.87
C SER A 520 18.67 45.58 -7.16
N PRO A 521 18.76 46.02 -8.43
CA PRO A 521 19.01 47.43 -8.73
C PRO A 521 17.91 48.27 -8.08
N PRO A 522 18.26 49.44 -7.51
CA PRO A 522 17.30 50.27 -6.79
C PRO A 522 16.07 50.52 -7.68
N PRO A 523 14.84 50.49 -7.11
CA PRO A 523 13.63 50.76 -7.87
C PRO A 523 13.83 52.06 -8.64
N SER A 524 13.57 52.02 -9.96
CA SER A 524 13.69 53.21 -10.80
C SER A 524 12.89 54.33 -10.14
N PRO A 525 13.48 55.53 -9.96
CA PRO A 525 12.80 56.63 -9.28
C PRO A 525 11.43 56.85 -9.90
N PRO A 526 10.40 57.20 -9.11
CA PRO A 526 9.05 57.40 -9.61
C PRO A 526 9.11 58.33 -10.81
N SER A 527 8.61 57.85 -11.95
CA SER A 527 8.58 58.59 -13.20
C SER A 527 8.07 60.00 -12.93
N GLN A 528 8.94 60.99 -13.14
CA GLN A 528 8.61 62.40 -12.98
C GLN A 528 7.29 62.71 -13.69
N PRO A 529 6.42 63.58 -13.11
CA PRO A 529 5.22 64.04 -13.78
C PRO A 529 5.58 64.57 -15.17
N SER A 530 5.07 63.91 -16.20
CA SER A 530 5.24 64.31 -17.58
C SER A 530 4.77 65.76 -17.75
N LEU A 531 5.69 66.62 -18.22
CA LEU A 531 5.44 68.00 -18.61
C LEU A 531 4.28 68.09 -19.63
N PRO A 532 3.53 69.20 -19.65
CA PRO A 532 2.31 69.34 -20.42
C PRO A 532 2.52 69.16 -21.93
N LEU A 533 1.64 68.37 -22.51
CA LEU A 533 1.57 68.00 -23.93
C LEU A 533 1.53 69.23 -24.85
N THR A 534 2.38 69.22 -25.86
CA THR A 534 2.28 70.09 -27.05
C THR A 534 1.00 69.82 -27.85
N PRO A 535 0.49 70.79 -28.63
CA PRO A 535 -0.80 70.71 -29.31
C PRO A 535 -0.91 69.58 -30.34
N PRO A 536 -2.14 69.10 -30.62
CA PRO A 536 -2.36 67.94 -31.49
C PRO A 536 -2.06 68.24 -32.96
N ASN A 537 -1.37 67.30 -33.62
CA ASN A 537 -1.22 67.28 -35.08
C ASN A 537 -2.55 66.94 -35.77
N PRO A 538 -2.77 67.42 -37.01
CA PRO A 538 -3.98 67.18 -37.78
C PRO A 538 -4.14 65.70 -38.18
N PRO A 539 -5.39 65.24 -38.42
CA PRO A 539 -5.71 63.83 -38.63
C PRO A 539 -5.14 63.30 -39.97
N PRO A 540 -4.58 62.07 -40.00
CA PRO A 540 -4.17 61.43 -41.24
C PRO A 540 -5.39 60.96 -42.07
N SER A 541 -5.23 61.01 -43.40
CA SER A 541 -6.19 60.51 -44.39
C SER A 541 -6.56 59.02 -44.22
N PRO A 542 -7.76 58.60 -44.65
CA PRO A 542 -8.24 57.23 -44.51
C PRO A 542 -7.41 56.22 -45.32
N ASN A 543 -7.06 55.12 -44.67
CA ASN A 543 -6.31 54.01 -45.27
C ASN A 543 -7.15 53.23 -46.32
N PRO A 544 -6.51 52.66 -47.36
CA PRO A 544 -7.19 51.84 -48.37
C PRO A 544 -7.70 50.50 -47.79
N PRO A 545 -8.65 49.83 -48.48
CA PRO A 545 -9.23 48.57 -48.01
C PRO A 545 -8.17 47.45 -47.95
N LYS A 546 -8.16 46.71 -46.83
CA LYS A 546 -7.31 45.54 -46.62
C LYS A 546 -7.61 44.43 -47.64
N SER A 547 -6.57 43.89 -48.24
CA SER A 547 -6.60 42.67 -49.06
C SER A 547 -6.93 41.43 -48.19
N PRO A 548 -7.58 40.40 -48.79
CA PRO A 548 -7.98 39.20 -48.07
C PRO A 548 -6.78 38.35 -47.62
N PRO A 549 -6.93 37.61 -46.51
CA PRO A 549 -5.83 36.84 -45.92
C PRO A 549 -5.43 35.63 -46.79
N PRO A 550 -4.14 35.23 -46.78
CA PRO A 550 -3.67 34.06 -47.51
C PRO A 550 -4.16 32.76 -46.86
N SER A 551 -4.39 31.76 -47.71
CA SER A 551 -4.85 30.41 -47.32
C SER A 551 -3.84 29.69 -46.43
N PRO A 552 -4.30 28.83 -45.50
CA PRO A 552 -3.44 28.12 -44.55
C PRO A 552 -2.55 27.07 -45.24
N PRO A 553 -1.32 26.85 -44.75
CA PRO A 553 -0.39 25.87 -45.31
C PRO A 553 -0.82 24.43 -45.01
N SER A 554 -0.57 23.54 -45.98
CA SER A 554 -0.88 22.11 -45.86
C SER A 554 -0.10 21.41 -44.74
N PRO A 555 -0.64 20.32 -44.15
CA PRO A 555 -0.02 19.62 -43.03
C PRO A 555 1.32 18.98 -43.43
N ARG A 556 2.34 19.14 -42.58
CA ARG A 556 3.63 18.43 -42.72
C ARG A 556 3.44 16.93 -42.45
N LEU A 557 4.03 16.12 -43.33
CA LEU A 557 4.16 14.68 -43.15
C LEU A 557 5.02 14.36 -41.89
N PRO A 558 4.69 13.27 -41.17
CA PRO A 558 5.43 12.85 -39.99
C PRO A 558 6.85 12.37 -40.35
N PRO A 559 7.83 12.56 -39.43
CA PRO A 559 9.21 12.13 -39.67
C PRO A 559 9.35 10.61 -39.63
N ASN A 560 10.23 10.08 -40.49
CA ASN A 560 10.55 8.66 -40.56
C ASN A 560 11.13 8.13 -39.24
N PRO A 561 10.81 6.87 -38.85
CA PRO A 561 11.33 6.24 -37.65
C PRO A 561 12.85 6.04 -37.71
N ARG A 562 13.53 6.29 -36.58
CA ARG A 562 14.97 6.06 -36.43
C ARG A 562 15.30 4.56 -36.48
N PRO A 563 16.44 4.17 -37.08
CA PRO A 563 16.93 2.80 -37.03
C PRO A 563 17.34 2.40 -35.60
N PRO A 564 17.24 1.11 -35.25
CA PRO A 564 17.56 0.61 -33.92
C PRO A 564 19.08 0.69 -33.62
N PRO A 565 19.45 0.85 -32.34
CA PRO A 565 20.86 0.91 -31.93
C PRO A 565 21.56 -0.43 -32.09
N SER A 566 22.83 -0.38 -32.47
CA SER A 566 23.70 -1.55 -32.66
C SER A 566 23.96 -2.29 -31.33
N PRO A 567 24.09 -3.64 -31.35
CA PRO A 567 24.32 -4.44 -30.16
C PRO A 567 25.68 -4.15 -29.51
N ARG A 568 25.71 -4.16 -28.19
CA ARG A 568 26.90 -3.89 -27.36
C ARG A 568 27.89 -5.05 -27.44
N PRO A 569 29.22 -4.80 -27.49
CA PRO A 569 30.21 -5.87 -27.46
C PRO A 569 30.17 -6.65 -26.14
N PRO A 570 30.49 -7.95 -26.15
CA PRO A 570 30.56 -8.76 -24.94
C PRO A 570 31.72 -8.31 -24.03
N PRO A 571 31.58 -8.48 -22.70
CA PRO A 571 32.62 -8.12 -21.75
C PRO A 571 33.84 -9.06 -21.87
N PRO A 572 35.06 -8.56 -21.57
CA PRO A 572 36.28 -9.36 -21.61
C PRO A 572 36.30 -10.42 -20.48
N SER A 573 36.91 -11.56 -20.78
CA SER A 573 37.03 -12.69 -19.84
C SER A 573 37.96 -12.35 -18.66
N PRO A 574 37.65 -12.85 -17.45
CA PRO A 574 38.50 -12.63 -16.28
C PRO A 574 39.83 -13.41 -16.39
N PRO A 575 40.92 -12.88 -15.78
CA PRO A 575 42.22 -13.54 -15.78
C PRO A 575 42.23 -14.80 -14.90
N PRO A 576 43.12 -15.78 -15.18
CA PRO A 576 43.24 -16.99 -14.38
C PRO A 576 43.85 -16.67 -13.01
N LEU A 577 43.27 -17.23 -11.94
CA LEU A 577 43.77 -17.12 -10.57
C LEU A 577 44.91 -18.13 -10.30
N PRO A 578 45.90 -17.77 -9.46
CA PRO A 578 47.04 -18.61 -9.08
C PRO A 578 46.71 -19.74 -8.10
#